data_AF-A0A939KBA8-F1
#
_entry.id   AF-A0A939KBA8-F1
#
_cell.length_a   1.000
_cell.length_b   1.000
_cell.length_c   1.000
_cell.angle_alpha   90.00
_cell.angle_beta   90.00
_cell.angle_gamma   90.00
#
_symmetry.space_group_name_H-M   'P 1'
#
loop_
_entity.id
_entity.type
_entity.pdbx_description
1 polymer ?
#
loop_
_entity_poly.entity_id
_entity_poly.type
_entity_poly.pdbx_seq_one_letter_code
_entity_poly.pdbx_strand_id
1 'polypeptide(L)'
;MTNKQHPKFQELVAKLREIFQIDRPELDFGIYRILNARAGEINDYLQNRLAEKVQTALSQGGAAQQEQVARELKDKEAQYQADGIDPATVPKVQELRQKLAQYSTGASEHENAVFSHLLTFFSRYYQNGDFISQRRYKGDTYAIPYAGEEVMLHWANKDQYYTKSGENFSNYSFKLEDGRTVHLRLAAADTAKDNRKDNDKERRFALVAAKTVTRVDENGDEYEEELLPVEEVQTADGSKELIIRFEYAAQPKGTKQEALVTKAVETVLADSAVKARWLALGQRAPTEKNPQRTLLEKHLSDYTTKNTADYFIHKDLGGFLRRELDFYIKKALLHKPCPPNC
;
A
#
# COMPACT_ATOMS: atom_id res chain seq x y z
N MET A 1 -17.44 -24.89 -1.91
CA MET A 1 -16.59 -24.14 -0.95
C MET A 1 -16.94 -22.68 -1.10
N THR A 2 -17.18 -21.93 -0.01
CA THR A 2 -17.43 -20.49 -0.11
C THR A 2 -16.15 -19.78 -0.56
N ASN A 3 -16.22 -18.82 -1.49
CA ASN A 3 -15.04 -18.13 -2.10
C ASN A 3 -14.04 -17.57 -1.06
N LYS A 4 -14.51 -17.29 0.17
CA LYS A 4 -13.70 -16.91 1.34
C LYS A 4 -12.60 -17.91 1.73
N GLN A 5 -12.73 -19.18 1.38
CA GLN A 5 -11.76 -20.24 1.68
C GLN A 5 -10.74 -20.43 0.55
N HIS A 6 -10.83 -19.69 -0.56
CA HIS A 6 -9.90 -19.86 -1.66
C HIS A 6 -8.55 -19.16 -1.39
N PRO A 7 -7.41 -19.87 -1.38
CA PRO A 7 -6.12 -19.28 -0.99
C PRO A 7 -5.70 -18.11 -1.89
N LYS A 8 -5.94 -18.19 -3.21
CA LYS A 8 -5.63 -17.09 -4.14
C LYS A 8 -6.50 -15.85 -3.93
N PHE A 9 -7.72 -16.04 -3.46
CA PHE A 9 -8.59 -14.91 -3.13
C PHE A 9 -8.05 -14.19 -1.89
N GLN A 10 -7.61 -14.94 -0.87
CA GLN A 10 -7.02 -14.35 0.33
C GLN A 10 -5.70 -13.62 0.03
N GLU A 11 -4.84 -14.18 -0.83
CA GLU A 11 -3.63 -13.50 -1.32
C GLU A 11 -3.97 -12.19 -2.04
N LEU A 12 -4.98 -12.20 -2.92
CA LEU A 12 -5.45 -11.00 -3.61
C LEU A 12 -5.98 -9.95 -2.61
N VAL A 13 -6.81 -10.35 -1.65
CA VAL A 13 -7.35 -9.46 -0.62
C VAL A 13 -6.22 -8.85 0.21
N ALA A 14 -5.22 -9.64 0.61
CA ALA A 14 -4.04 -9.14 1.31
C ALA A 14 -3.29 -8.09 0.48
N LYS A 15 -3.09 -8.35 -0.82
CA LYS A 15 -2.43 -7.39 -1.71
C LYS A 15 -3.24 -6.11 -1.90
N LEU A 16 -4.56 -6.21 -2.02
CA LEU A 16 -5.42 -5.03 -2.14
C LEU A 16 -5.43 -4.21 -0.84
N ARG A 17 -5.41 -4.86 0.33
CA ARG A 17 -5.25 -4.17 1.63
C ARG A 17 -3.95 -3.39 1.71
N GLU A 18 -2.85 -4.00 1.26
CA GLU A 18 -1.55 -3.32 1.15
C GLU A 18 -1.63 -2.10 0.22
N ILE A 19 -2.31 -2.23 -0.93
CA ILE A 19 -2.47 -1.12 -1.90
C ILE A 19 -3.25 0.05 -1.31
N PHE A 20 -4.38 -0.23 -0.64
CA PHE A 20 -5.17 0.79 0.04
C PHE A 20 -4.51 1.29 1.34
N GLN A 21 -3.46 0.61 1.80
CA GLN A 21 -2.72 0.87 3.03
C GLN A 21 -3.60 0.96 4.28
N ILE A 22 -4.76 0.30 4.26
CA ILE A 22 -5.70 0.24 5.40
C ILE A 22 -5.21 -0.69 6.52
N ASP A 23 -4.11 -1.43 6.28
CA ASP A 23 -3.42 -2.25 7.27
C ASP A 23 -2.28 -1.49 7.99
N ARG A 24 -2.16 -0.18 7.72
CA ARG A 24 -1.20 0.76 8.31
C ARG A 24 -1.96 1.88 9.03
N PRO A 25 -2.48 1.62 10.25
CA PRO A 25 -3.22 2.62 11.00
C PRO A 25 -2.36 3.84 11.37
N GLU A 26 -1.04 3.75 11.24
CA GLU A 26 -0.10 4.86 11.46
C GLU A 26 -0.18 5.94 10.37
N LEU A 27 -0.74 5.60 9.20
CA LEU A 27 -0.98 6.55 8.13
C LEU A 27 -2.29 7.33 8.40
N ASP A 28 -2.31 8.14 9.44
CA ASP A 28 -3.51 8.92 9.84
C ASP A 28 -3.43 10.40 9.45
N PHE A 29 -3.20 10.67 8.17
CA PHE A 29 -3.15 12.03 7.63
C PHE A 29 -3.61 12.07 6.16
N GLY A 30 -3.97 13.26 5.67
CA GLY A 30 -4.36 13.48 4.28
C GLY A 30 -5.47 12.52 3.82
N ILE A 31 -5.26 11.90 2.66
CA ILE A 31 -6.19 10.92 2.09
C ILE A 31 -6.25 9.62 2.92
N TYR A 32 -5.17 9.23 3.57
CA TYR A 32 -5.12 8.00 4.37
C TYR A 32 -6.05 8.06 5.58
N ARG A 33 -6.25 9.25 6.18
CA ARG A 33 -7.28 9.43 7.21
C ARG A 33 -8.68 9.08 6.70
N ILE A 34 -9.00 9.44 5.47
CA ILE A 34 -10.30 9.11 4.84
C ILE A 34 -10.39 7.60 4.58
N LEU A 35 -9.31 7.00 4.05
CA LEU A 35 -9.24 5.56 3.81
C LEU A 35 -9.38 4.75 5.11
N ASN A 36 -8.70 5.17 6.18
CA ASN A 36 -8.79 4.55 7.50
C ASN A 36 -10.19 4.69 8.11
N ALA A 37 -10.82 5.87 8.00
CA ALA A 37 -12.20 6.08 8.46
C ALA A 37 -13.21 5.17 7.72
N ARG A 38 -12.91 4.80 6.46
CA ARG A 38 -13.71 3.89 5.63
C ARG A 38 -13.15 2.47 5.59
N ALA A 39 -12.18 2.12 6.43
CA ALA A 39 -11.48 0.83 6.37
C ALA A 39 -12.45 -0.36 6.52
N GLY A 40 -13.51 -0.21 7.34
CA GLY A 40 -14.55 -1.22 7.47
C GLY A 40 -15.30 -1.48 6.16
N GLU A 41 -15.72 -0.43 5.45
CA GLU A 41 -16.41 -0.52 4.16
C GLU A 41 -15.50 -1.09 3.06
N ILE A 42 -14.24 -0.65 3.03
CA ILE A 42 -13.24 -1.17 2.09
C ILE A 42 -13.00 -2.66 2.37
N ASN A 43 -12.86 -3.06 3.64
CA ASN A 43 -12.67 -4.45 4.01
C ASN A 43 -13.88 -5.32 3.65
N ASP A 44 -15.11 -4.84 3.89
CA ASP A 44 -16.33 -5.54 3.45
C ASP A 44 -16.34 -5.75 1.94
N TYR A 45 -16.00 -4.70 1.18
CA TYR A 45 -15.92 -4.80 -0.27
C TYR A 45 -14.89 -5.86 -0.71
N LEU A 46 -13.69 -5.81 -0.14
CA LEU A 46 -12.60 -6.72 -0.51
C LEU A 46 -12.91 -8.17 -0.12
N GLN A 47 -13.50 -8.41 1.05
CA GLN A 47 -13.74 -9.76 1.57
C GLN A 47 -15.02 -10.42 1.05
N ASN A 48 -16.06 -9.62 0.79
CA ASN A 48 -17.40 -10.13 0.47
C ASN A 48 -17.80 -9.77 -0.96
N ARG A 49 -17.92 -8.47 -1.26
CA ARG A 49 -18.51 -8.00 -2.53
C ARG A 49 -17.65 -8.29 -3.76
N LEU A 50 -16.32 -8.33 -3.61
CA LEU A 50 -15.41 -8.62 -4.72
C LEU A 50 -15.62 -10.03 -5.26
N ALA A 51 -15.72 -11.03 -4.39
CA ALA A 51 -15.97 -12.41 -4.78
C ALA A 51 -17.33 -12.56 -5.47
N GLU A 52 -18.38 -11.94 -4.92
CA GLU A 52 -19.72 -11.92 -5.52
C GLU A 52 -19.73 -11.31 -6.93
N LYS A 53 -18.98 -10.21 -7.13
CA LYS A 53 -18.83 -9.59 -8.46
C LYS A 53 -18.12 -10.49 -9.46
N VAL A 54 -17.05 -11.18 -9.04
CA VAL A 54 -16.33 -12.12 -9.92
C VAL A 54 -17.24 -13.29 -10.29
N GLN A 55 -17.94 -13.87 -9.32
CA GLN A 55 -18.89 -14.94 -9.56
C GLN A 55 -20.00 -14.49 -10.52
N THR A 56 -20.60 -13.32 -10.28
CA THR A 56 -21.66 -12.76 -11.15
C THR A 56 -21.15 -12.57 -12.58
N ALA A 57 -19.96 -11.99 -12.77
CA ALA A 57 -19.38 -11.77 -14.08
C ALA A 57 -19.08 -13.09 -14.82
N LEU A 58 -18.55 -14.10 -14.11
CA LEU A 58 -18.28 -15.42 -14.67
C LEU A 58 -19.56 -16.17 -15.03
N SER A 59 -20.61 -16.08 -14.21
CA SER A 59 -21.92 -16.67 -14.53
C SER A 59 -22.55 -16.02 -15.76
N GLN A 60 -22.48 -14.70 -15.91
CA GLN A 60 -22.98 -14.00 -17.08
C GLN A 60 -22.20 -14.36 -18.36
N GLY A 61 -20.87 -14.39 -18.29
CA GLY A 61 -20.03 -14.78 -19.43
C GLY A 61 -20.21 -16.25 -19.82
N GLY A 62 -20.25 -17.14 -18.82
CA GLY A 62 -20.50 -18.57 -19.02
C GLY A 62 -21.86 -18.85 -19.65
N ALA A 63 -22.92 -18.18 -19.19
CA ALA A 63 -24.27 -18.35 -19.74
C ALA A 63 -24.36 -17.93 -21.21
N ALA A 64 -23.78 -16.79 -21.60
CA ALA A 64 -23.77 -16.34 -22.99
C ALA A 64 -23.03 -17.31 -23.92
N GLN A 65 -21.89 -17.82 -23.45
CA GLN A 65 -21.07 -18.73 -24.24
C GLN A 65 -21.67 -20.15 -24.30
N GLN A 66 -22.28 -20.61 -23.22
CA GLN A 66 -23.06 -21.84 -23.17
C GLN A 66 -24.27 -21.76 -24.10
N GLU A 67 -25.00 -20.65 -24.13
CA GLU A 67 -26.13 -20.45 -25.02
C GLU A 67 -25.70 -20.44 -26.49
N GLN A 68 -24.57 -19.80 -26.82
CA GLN A 68 -24.00 -19.82 -28.16
C GLN A 68 -23.64 -21.24 -28.61
N VAL A 69 -22.95 -22.00 -27.76
CA VAL A 69 -22.56 -23.40 -28.05
C VAL A 69 -23.79 -24.31 -28.12
N ALA A 70 -24.82 -24.07 -27.31
CA ALA A 70 -26.09 -24.82 -27.35
C ALA A 70 -26.88 -24.55 -28.64
N ARG A 71 -26.89 -23.31 -29.12
CA ARG A 71 -27.49 -22.97 -30.42
C ARG A 71 -26.71 -23.62 -31.57
N GLU A 72 -25.39 -23.51 -31.57
CA GLU A 72 -24.54 -24.16 -32.58
C GLU A 72 -24.73 -25.68 -32.60
N LEU A 73 -24.80 -26.31 -31.42
CA LEU A 73 -25.07 -27.74 -31.29
C LEU A 73 -26.44 -28.10 -31.90
N LYS A 74 -27.49 -27.35 -31.56
CA LYS A 74 -28.85 -27.60 -32.07
C LYS A 74 -28.92 -27.44 -33.58
N ASP A 75 -28.31 -26.39 -34.13
CA ASP A 75 -28.29 -26.13 -35.57
C ASP A 75 -27.53 -27.22 -36.32
N LYS A 76 -26.41 -27.70 -35.77
CA LYS A 76 -25.63 -28.80 -36.35
C LYS A 76 -26.37 -30.14 -36.25
N GLU A 77 -26.99 -30.45 -35.12
CA GLU A 77 -27.81 -31.66 -34.97
C GLU A 77 -28.97 -31.69 -35.97
N ALA A 78 -29.66 -30.57 -36.16
CA ALA A 78 -30.75 -30.45 -37.14
C ALA A 78 -30.23 -30.57 -38.59
N GLN A 79 -29.09 -29.95 -38.90
CA GLN A 79 -28.45 -30.06 -40.21
C GLN A 79 -28.09 -31.51 -40.55
N TYR A 80 -27.39 -32.22 -39.67
CA TYR A 80 -26.98 -33.60 -39.92
C TYR A 80 -28.17 -34.56 -39.99
N GLN A 81 -29.22 -34.35 -39.18
CA GLN A 81 -30.46 -35.11 -39.29
C GLN A 81 -31.15 -34.91 -40.65
N ALA A 82 -31.20 -33.68 -41.16
CA ALA A 82 -31.75 -33.38 -42.48
C ALA A 82 -30.93 -34.04 -43.61
N ASP A 83 -29.62 -34.15 -43.43
CA ASP A 83 -28.70 -34.83 -44.36
C ASP A 83 -28.73 -36.38 -44.23
N GLY A 84 -29.56 -36.93 -43.32
CA GLY A 84 -29.69 -38.37 -43.08
C GLY A 84 -28.54 -39.00 -42.30
N ILE A 85 -27.70 -38.19 -41.66
CA ILE A 85 -26.55 -38.62 -40.86
C ILE A 85 -26.94 -38.59 -39.37
N ASP A 86 -26.65 -39.66 -38.63
CA ASP A 86 -26.88 -39.69 -37.18
C ASP A 86 -25.93 -38.71 -36.45
N PRO A 87 -26.44 -37.63 -35.83
CA PRO A 87 -25.62 -36.64 -35.14
C PRO A 87 -24.78 -37.23 -34.00
N ALA A 88 -25.21 -38.35 -33.40
CA ALA A 88 -24.47 -39.00 -32.32
C ALA A 88 -23.11 -39.55 -32.79
N THR A 89 -22.97 -39.82 -34.09
CA THR A 89 -21.74 -40.38 -34.69
C THR A 89 -20.80 -39.30 -35.22
N VAL A 90 -21.24 -38.04 -35.30
CA VAL A 90 -20.46 -36.94 -35.86
C VAL A 90 -19.48 -36.38 -34.82
N PRO A 91 -18.16 -36.41 -35.07
CA PRO A 91 -17.16 -35.92 -34.11
C PRO A 91 -17.41 -34.48 -33.67
N LYS A 92 -17.90 -33.63 -34.57
CA LYS A 92 -18.16 -32.22 -34.27
C LYS A 92 -19.29 -32.00 -33.26
N VAL A 93 -20.34 -32.82 -33.32
CA VAL A 93 -21.47 -32.79 -32.38
C VAL A 93 -21.02 -33.31 -31.01
N GLN A 94 -20.19 -34.35 -30.98
CA GLN A 94 -19.58 -34.85 -29.74
C GLN A 94 -18.68 -33.82 -29.08
N GLU A 95 -17.83 -33.10 -29.84
CA GLU A 95 -17.00 -31.99 -29.34
C GLU A 95 -17.87 -30.88 -28.70
N LEU A 96 -18.96 -30.49 -29.36
CA LEU A 96 -19.85 -29.44 -28.87
C LEU A 96 -20.57 -29.88 -27.59
N ARG A 97 -21.05 -31.12 -27.52
CA ARG A 97 -21.63 -31.71 -26.29
C ARG A 97 -20.62 -31.75 -25.15
N GLN A 98 -19.37 -32.14 -25.43
CA GLN A 98 -18.30 -32.18 -24.44
C GLN A 98 -17.95 -30.77 -23.94
N LYS A 99 -17.87 -29.77 -24.82
CA LYS A 99 -17.68 -28.36 -24.44
C LYS A 99 -18.80 -27.86 -23.54
N LEU A 100 -20.05 -28.16 -23.88
CA LEU A 100 -21.23 -27.82 -23.06
C LEU A 100 -21.16 -28.43 -21.66
N ALA A 101 -20.74 -29.68 -21.57
CA ALA A 101 -20.52 -30.36 -20.29
C ALA A 101 -19.39 -29.69 -19.47
N GLN A 102 -18.29 -29.28 -20.11
CA GLN A 102 -17.17 -28.61 -19.44
C GLN A 102 -17.54 -27.25 -18.83
N TYR A 103 -18.42 -26.48 -19.47
CA TYR A 103 -18.89 -25.20 -18.91
C TYR A 103 -19.62 -25.36 -17.57
N SER A 104 -20.23 -26.52 -17.31
CA SER A 104 -20.92 -26.80 -16.04
C SER A 104 -19.94 -27.15 -14.90
N THR A 105 -18.73 -27.61 -15.22
CA THR A 105 -17.75 -28.13 -14.25
C THR A 105 -16.59 -27.16 -13.97
N GLY A 106 -16.25 -26.28 -14.91
CA GLY A 106 -15.06 -25.42 -14.86
C GLY A 106 -15.19 -24.09 -14.09
N ALA A 107 -16.38 -23.75 -13.57
CA ALA A 107 -16.63 -22.43 -12.97
C ALA A 107 -15.66 -22.05 -11.84
N SER A 108 -15.31 -23.03 -10.98
CA SER A 108 -14.37 -22.81 -9.87
C SER A 108 -12.92 -22.63 -10.34
N GLU A 109 -12.52 -23.27 -11.44
CA GLU A 109 -11.17 -23.13 -12.00
C GLU A 109 -10.99 -21.76 -12.67
N HIS A 110 -12.03 -21.30 -13.37
CA HIS A 110 -12.03 -19.97 -13.98
C HIS A 110 -11.96 -18.86 -12.92
N GLU A 111 -12.66 -19.01 -11.80
CA GLU A 111 -12.59 -18.06 -10.69
C GLU A 111 -11.16 -17.97 -10.10
N ASN A 112 -10.50 -19.11 -9.89
CA ASN A 112 -9.14 -19.16 -9.38
C ASN A 112 -8.13 -18.52 -10.33
N ALA A 113 -8.31 -18.74 -11.63
CA ALA A 113 -7.51 -18.09 -12.66
C ALA A 113 -7.68 -16.56 -12.62
N VAL A 114 -8.93 -16.07 -12.50
CA VAL A 114 -9.20 -14.63 -12.40
C VAL A 114 -8.51 -14.02 -11.18
N PHE A 115 -8.63 -14.62 -10.00
CA PHE A 115 -7.94 -14.12 -8.80
C PHE A 115 -6.41 -14.10 -8.96
N SER A 116 -5.86 -15.15 -9.58
CA SER A 116 -4.41 -15.24 -9.83
C SER A 116 -3.93 -14.16 -10.80
N HIS A 117 -4.70 -13.86 -11.85
CA HIS A 117 -4.37 -12.78 -12.79
C HIS A 117 -4.49 -11.40 -12.15
N LEU A 118 -5.54 -11.15 -11.36
CA LEU A 118 -5.69 -9.89 -10.62
C LEU A 118 -4.52 -9.68 -9.65
N LEU A 119 -4.15 -10.71 -8.89
CA LEU A 119 -3.03 -10.66 -7.95
C LEU A 119 -1.72 -10.38 -8.69
N THR A 120 -1.48 -11.07 -9.81
CA THR A 120 -0.28 -10.89 -10.63
C THR A 120 -0.22 -9.48 -11.22
N PHE A 121 -1.36 -8.97 -11.72
CA PHE A 121 -1.46 -7.62 -12.27
C PHE A 121 -1.10 -6.57 -11.22
N PHE A 122 -1.79 -6.57 -10.07
CA PHE A 122 -1.53 -5.59 -9.02
C PHE A 122 -0.12 -5.72 -8.44
N SER A 123 0.40 -6.94 -8.28
CA SER A 123 1.77 -7.15 -7.78
C SER A 123 2.86 -6.70 -8.76
N ARG A 124 2.58 -6.74 -10.07
CA ARG A 124 3.52 -6.25 -11.09
C ARG A 124 3.66 -4.74 -11.08
N TYR A 125 2.53 -4.03 -10.93
CA TYR A 125 2.49 -2.58 -11.12
C TYR A 125 2.52 -1.79 -9.81
N TYR A 126 2.30 -2.42 -8.65
CA TYR A 126 2.37 -1.76 -7.35
C TYR A 126 3.64 -2.13 -6.58
N GLN A 127 4.44 -1.13 -6.24
CA GLN A 127 5.68 -1.29 -5.47
C GLN A 127 5.83 -0.17 -4.44
N ASN A 128 5.97 -0.54 -3.16
CA ASN A 128 6.31 0.38 -2.06
C ASN A 128 5.43 1.65 -1.95
N GLY A 129 4.13 1.54 -2.21
CA GLY A 129 3.23 2.70 -2.16
C GLY A 129 2.99 3.38 -3.51
N ASP A 130 3.67 2.93 -4.57
CA ASP A 130 3.62 3.56 -5.88
C ASP A 130 3.12 2.61 -6.98
N PHE A 131 2.42 3.18 -7.97
CA PHE A 131 2.01 2.50 -9.19
C PHE A 131 2.94 2.89 -10.33
N ILE A 132 3.84 1.97 -10.68
CA ILE A 132 4.92 2.20 -11.65
C ILE A 132 4.65 1.35 -12.88
N SER A 133 4.76 1.95 -14.07
CA SER A 133 4.71 1.20 -15.32
C SER A 133 5.86 0.18 -15.36
N GLN A 134 5.58 -1.05 -15.78
CA GLN A 134 6.59 -2.10 -15.98
C GLN A 134 6.39 -2.81 -17.32
N ARG A 135 6.22 -2.04 -18.40
CA ARG A 135 6.08 -2.61 -19.75
C ARG A 135 7.39 -3.23 -20.19
N ARG A 136 7.39 -4.55 -20.38
CA ARG A 136 8.54 -5.30 -20.91
C ARG A 136 8.18 -5.93 -22.25
N TYR A 137 9.02 -5.75 -23.25
CA TYR A 137 8.83 -6.35 -24.59
C TYR A 137 9.53 -7.71 -24.69
N LYS A 138 10.79 -7.82 -24.23
CA LYS A 138 11.58 -9.05 -24.19
C LYS A 138 12.67 -8.94 -23.11
N GLY A 139 12.78 -9.91 -22.20
CA GLY A 139 13.75 -9.87 -21.10
C GLY A 139 13.61 -8.61 -20.25
N ASP A 140 14.68 -7.83 -20.14
CA ASP A 140 14.73 -6.55 -19.41
C ASP A 140 14.46 -5.32 -20.30
N THR A 141 14.12 -5.48 -21.59
CA THR A 141 13.86 -4.36 -22.50
C THR A 141 12.49 -3.72 -22.24
N TYR A 142 12.53 -2.44 -21.86
CA TYR A 142 11.34 -1.63 -21.53
C TYR A 142 10.64 -1.11 -22.78
N ALA A 143 9.30 -1.09 -22.79
CA ALA A 143 8.52 -0.51 -23.87
C ALA A 143 7.93 0.83 -23.43
N ILE A 144 8.18 1.88 -24.23
CA ILE A 144 7.69 3.23 -23.96
C ILE A 144 6.60 3.56 -24.98
N PRO A 145 5.38 3.91 -24.55
CA PRO A 145 4.35 4.37 -25.47
C PRO A 145 4.81 5.66 -26.15
N TYR A 146 4.75 5.67 -27.47
CA TYR A 146 5.30 6.69 -28.34
C TYR A 146 4.37 6.88 -29.54
N ALA A 147 4.08 8.13 -29.91
CA ALA A 147 3.13 8.47 -30.96
C ALA A 147 3.79 9.12 -32.20
N GLY A 148 5.11 9.08 -32.31
CA GLY A 148 5.84 9.69 -33.44
C GLY A 148 6.59 10.98 -33.09
N GLU A 149 6.77 11.30 -31.80
CA GLU A 149 7.49 12.50 -31.35
C GLU A 149 8.99 12.46 -31.73
N GLU A 150 9.62 13.57 -32.12
CA GLU A 150 11.08 13.51 -32.40
C GLU A 150 11.92 13.19 -31.15
N VAL A 151 11.44 13.59 -29.97
CA VAL A 151 12.07 13.32 -28.67
C VAL A 151 10.99 12.94 -27.66
N MET A 152 11.14 11.78 -27.02
CA MET A 152 10.28 11.32 -25.92
C MET A 152 11.11 11.04 -24.67
N LEU A 153 10.94 11.87 -23.65
CA LEU A 153 11.50 11.61 -22.32
C LEU A 153 10.52 10.78 -21.50
N HIS A 154 11.01 9.66 -20.97
CA HIS A 154 10.25 8.77 -20.12
C HIS A 154 11.07 8.44 -18.87
N TRP A 155 10.41 8.55 -17.72
CA TRP A 155 10.92 8.08 -16.43
C TRP A 155 9.76 7.45 -15.67
N ALA A 156 10.09 6.57 -14.72
CA ALA A 156 9.13 5.72 -14.02
C ALA A 156 7.92 6.48 -13.43
N ASN A 157 8.17 7.70 -12.93
CA ASN A 157 7.22 8.46 -12.12
C ASN A 157 6.70 9.72 -12.85
N LYS A 158 6.72 9.73 -14.20
CA LYS A 158 6.38 10.90 -15.05
C LYS A 158 4.98 11.47 -14.81
N ASP A 159 4.00 10.62 -14.51
CA ASP A 159 2.60 11.01 -14.32
C ASP A 159 2.17 11.06 -12.86
N GLN A 160 3.13 11.23 -11.95
CA GLN A 160 2.91 11.26 -10.52
C GLN A 160 3.39 12.58 -9.92
N TYR A 161 2.72 13.02 -8.86
CA TYR A 161 3.22 14.06 -7.97
C TYR A 161 4.06 13.40 -6.89
N TYR A 162 5.29 13.85 -6.74
CA TYR A 162 6.13 13.52 -5.60
C TYR A 162 5.83 14.47 -4.45
N THR A 163 5.47 13.92 -3.30
CA THR A 163 5.32 14.68 -2.06
C THR A 163 6.33 14.16 -1.07
N LYS A 164 7.32 14.99 -0.72
CA LYS A 164 8.29 14.68 0.33
C LYS A 164 7.67 14.97 1.67
N SER A 165 7.54 13.96 2.51
CA SER A 165 7.15 14.08 3.92
C SER A 165 8.01 15.05 4.73
N GLY A 166 9.26 15.23 4.32
CA GLY A 166 10.29 15.93 5.08
C GLY A 166 10.02 17.41 5.36
N GLU A 167 9.17 18.13 4.63
CA GLU A 167 9.11 19.59 4.83
C GLU A 167 8.45 20.03 6.16
N ASN A 168 7.90 19.11 6.95
CA ASN A 168 7.29 19.37 8.27
C ASN A 168 8.01 18.66 9.43
N PHE A 169 9.36 18.64 9.45
CA PHE A 169 10.17 17.99 10.48
C PHE A 169 9.91 18.46 11.93
N SER A 170 9.36 19.66 12.12
CA SER A 170 9.59 20.42 13.35
C SER A 170 8.62 20.13 14.50
N ASN A 171 7.32 19.91 14.26
CA ASN A 171 6.36 19.92 15.38
C ASN A 171 5.19 18.92 15.20
N TYR A 172 5.34 17.69 15.71
CA TYR A 172 4.20 16.81 15.96
C TYR A 172 3.74 16.98 17.41
N SER A 173 2.43 17.13 17.62
CA SER A 173 1.87 17.19 18.96
C SER A 173 0.53 16.48 19.02
N PHE A 174 0.19 15.98 20.20
CA PHE A 174 -1.11 15.37 20.48
C PHE A 174 -1.54 15.74 21.90
N LYS A 175 -2.87 15.76 22.10
CA LYS A 175 -3.47 16.05 23.40
C LYS A 175 -3.96 14.76 24.04
N LEU A 176 -3.76 14.66 25.34
CA LEU A 176 -4.36 13.65 26.19
C LEU A 176 -5.83 14.02 26.49
N GLU A 177 -6.61 13.06 26.99
CA GLU A 177 -8.02 13.28 27.35
C GLU A 177 -8.20 14.37 28.42
N ASP A 178 -7.21 14.55 29.29
CA ASP A 178 -7.17 15.59 30.32
C ASP A 178 -6.72 16.97 29.80
N GLY A 179 -6.51 17.11 28.49
CA GLY A 179 -6.16 18.35 27.82
C GLY A 179 -4.67 18.69 27.79
N ARG A 180 -3.81 17.91 28.46
CA ARG A 180 -2.35 18.12 28.42
C ARG A 180 -1.75 17.76 27.07
N THR A 181 -0.73 18.48 26.66
CA THR A 181 -0.11 18.31 25.34
C THR A 181 1.23 17.60 25.45
N VAL A 182 1.49 16.68 24.52
CA VAL A 182 2.78 16.02 24.32
C VAL A 182 3.33 16.43 22.97
N HIS A 183 4.57 16.90 22.95
CA HIS A 183 5.29 17.36 21.77
C HIS A 183 6.40 16.38 21.43
N LEU A 184 6.46 15.99 20.15
CA LEU A 184 7.60 15.29 19.58
C LEU A 184 8.37 16.30 18.74
N ARG A 185 9.58 16.64 19.18
CA ARG A 185 10.40 17.69 18.58
C ARG A 185 11.72 17.13 18.07
N LEU A 186 12.18 17.64 16.95
CA LEU A 186 13.52 17.35 16.44
C LEU A 186 14.53 18.32 17.09
N ALA A 187 15.52 17.80 17.81
CA ALA A 187 16.50 18.62 18.54
C ALA A 187 17.49 19.35 17.63
N ALA A 188 17.73 18.80 16.43
CA ALA A 188 18.48 19.46 15.38
C ALA A 188 17.93 19.02 14.02
N ALA A 189 17.45 19.98 13.23
CA ALA A 189 17.24 19.80 11.81
C ALA A 189 18.60 19.86 11.10
N ASP A 190 19.47 18.87 11.35
CA ASP A 190 20.52 18.57 10.39
C ASP A 190 19.88 17.81 9.22
N THR A 191 18.97 18.51 8.54
CA THR A 191 18.58 18.15 7.19
C THR A 191 19.82 18.41 6.38
N ALA A 192 20.63 17.38 6.14
CA ALA A 192 21.68 17.46 5.14
C ALA A 192 21.03 18.09 3.90
N LYS A 193 21.46 19.33 3.56
CA LYS A 193 20.92 20.10 2.45
C LYS A 193 21.06 19.36 1.12
N ASP A 194 21.95 18.36 1.09
CA ASP A 194 22.16 17.49 -0.05
C ASP A 194 21.80 16.05 0.28
N ASN A 195 21.06 15.44 -0.64
CA ASN A 195 20.65 14.04 -0.68
C ASN A 195 21.86 13.10 -0.88
N ARG A 196 22.94 13.27 -0.11
CA ARG A 196 24.14 12.44 -0.14
C ARG A 196 23.80 11.10 0.49
N LYS A 197 23.55 10.13 -0.36
CA LYS A 197 23.34 8.73 0.03
C LYS A 197 24.66 8.18 0.55
N ASP A 198 24.80 8.13 1.87
CA ASP A 198 25.89 7.39 2.52
C ASP A 198 25.55 5.89 2.37
N ASN A 199 26.39 5.13 1.65
CA ASN A 199 26.04 3.77 1.23
C ASN A 199 25.99 2.75 2.39
N ASP A 200 26.60 3.10 3.53
CA ASP A 200 26.75 2.23 4.70
C ASP A 200 25.92 2.66 5.92
N LYS A 201 25.23 3.80 5.85
CA LYS A 201 24.42 4.32 6.95
C LYS A 201 23.07 4.83 6.45
N GLU A 202 22.03 4.57 7.22
CA GLU A 202 20.67 5.04 6.92
C GLU A 202 20.25 6.01 8.02
N ARG A 203 19.84 7.23 7.65
CA ARG A 203 19.33 8.17 8.65
C ARG A 203 17.95 7.74 9.14
N ARG A 204 17.75 7.75 10.45
CA ARG A 204 16.50 7.34 11.12
C ARG A 204 16.22 8.26 12.30
N PHE A 205 14.96 8.27 12.72
CA PHE A 205 14.57 8.99 13.93
C PHE A 205 14.96 8.18 15.15
N ALA A 206 15.82 8.73 15.99
CA ALA A 206 16.23 8.15 17.27
C ALA A 206 15.96 9.14 18.40
N LEU A 207 15.58 8.62 19.58
CA LEU A 207 15.46 9.44 20.77
C LEU A 207 16.83 10.05 21.11
N VAL A 208 16.85 11.35 21.41
CA VAL A 208 18.10 12.07 21.72
C VAL A 208 18.69 11.54 23.02
N ALA A 209 19.99 11.26 23.03
CA ALA A 209 20.70 11.05 24.29
C ALA A 209 20.89 12.39 25.02
N ALA A 210 20.80 12.39 26.35
CA ALA A 210 21.08 13.57 27.15
C ALA A 210 22.48 14.11 26.82
N LYS A 211 22.55 15.35 26.33
CA LYS A 211 23.81 15.97 25.88
C LYS A 211 23.72 17.49 25.97
N THR A 212 24.83 18.12 26.29
CA THR A 212 24.97 19.57 26.18
C THR A 212 25.37 19.93 24.76
N VAL A 213 24.68 20.89 24.17
CA VAL A 213 25.02 21.45 22.86
C VAL A 213 25.28 22.94 22.98
N THR A 214 26.30 23.42 22.29
CA THR A 214 26.55 24.85 22.16
C THR A 214 25.67 25.41 21.05
N ARG A 215 24.92 26.47 21.35
CA ARG A 215 24.10 27.22 20.41
C ARG A 215 24.55 28.67 20.37
N VAL A 216 24.25 29.34 19.27
CA VAL A 216 24.54 30.77 19.07
C VAL A 216 23.21 31.52 19.14
N ASP A 217 23.14 32.56 19.96
CA ASP A 217 21.95 33.41 20.06
C ASP A 217 21.85 34.43 18.90
N GLU A 218 20.82 35.28 18.91
CA GLU A 218 20.61 36.30 17.88
C GLU A 218 21.71 37.38 17.85
N ASN A 219 22.51 37.49 18.91
CA ASN A 219 23.61 38.44 19.05
C ASN A 219 24.96 37.85 18.63
N GLY A 220 25.00 36.54 18.34
CA GLY A 220 26.24 35.85 17.97
C GLY A 220 26.98 35.23 19.17
N ASP A 221 26.39 35.24 20.36
CA ASP A 221 27.01 34.71 21.57
C ASP A 221 26.71 33.21 21.73
N GLU A 222 27.75 32.44 22.06
CA GLU A 222 27.63 31.01 22.33
C GLU A 222 27.08 30.74 23.74
N TYR A 223 26.03 29.92 23.85
CA TYR A 223 25.50 29.41 25.11
C TYR A 223 25.37 27.89 25.07
N GLU A 224 25.47 27.26 26.24
CA GLU A 224 25.26 25.83 26.39
C GLU A 224 23.79 25.53 26.71
N GLU A 225 23.16 24.69 25.88
CA GLU A 225 21.82 24.16 26.10
C GLU A 225 21.92 22.67 26.43
N GLU A 226 21.36 22.27 27.58
CA GLU A 226 21.21 20.86 27.91
C GLU A 226 19.99 20.28 27.18
N LEU A 227 20.25 19.37 26.22
CA LEU A 227 19.20 18.65 25.51
C LEU A 227 18.86 17.37 26.25
N LEU A 228 17.68 17.34 26.89
CA LEU A 228 17.12 16.16 27.52
C LEU A 228 16.18 15.38 26.57
N PRO A 229 16.22 14.03 26.58
CA PRO A 229 15.30 13.20 25.80
C PRO A 229 13.84 13.47 26.11
N VAL A 230 13.55 13.71 27.40
CA VAL A 230 12.21 13.95 27.94
C VAL A 230 12.31 15.15 28.87
N GLU A 231 11.41 16.11 28.69
CA GLU A 231 11.35 17.31 29.52
C GLU A 231 9.89 17.68 29.79
N GLU A 232 9.53 17.87 31.05
CA GLU A 232 8.23 18.45 31.44
C GLU A 232 8.39 19.96 31.59
N VAL A 233 7.67 20.72 30.75
CA VAL A 233 7.66 22.18 30.80
C VAL A 233 6.30 22.68 31.30
N GLN A 234 6.29 23.84 31.94
CA GLN A 234 5.06 24.53 32.32
C GLN A 234 4.82 25.70 31.36
N THR A 235 3.60 25.79 30.84
CA THR A 235 3.19 26.91 29.98
C THR A 235 2.87 28.14 30.83
N ALA A 236 2.78 29.30 30.18
CA ALA A 236 2.39 30.56 30.84
C ALA A 236 1.02 30.47 31.52
N ASP A 237 0.15 29.58 31.04
CA ASP A 237 -1.19 29.35 31.57
C ASP A 237 -1.21 28.34 32.75
N GLY A 238 -0.02 27.87 33.19
CA GLY A 238 0.13 26.89 34.27
C GLY A 238 -0.16 25.44 33.86
N SER A 239 -0.43 25.18 32.58
CA SER A 239 -0.60 23.81 32.07
C SER A 239 0.77 23.14 31.89
N LYS A 240 0.81 21.81 32.04
CA LYS A 240 2.04 21.04 31.84
C LYS A 240 2.07 20.45 30.43
N GLU A 241 3.20 20.57 29.78
CA GLU A 241 3.49 19.96 28.48
C GLU A 241 4.70 19.03 28.60
N LEU A 242 4.67 17.92 27.85
CA LEU A 242 5.79 16.99 27.77
C LEU A 242 6.48 17.16 26.43
N ILE A 243 7.79 17.39 26.43
CA ILE A 243 8.60 17.44 25.23
C ILE A 243 9.43 16.16 25.16
N ILE A 244 9.30 15.42 24.06
CA ILE A 244 10.11 14.26 23.73
C ILE A 244 10.97 14.61 22.51
N ARG A 245 12.30 14.58 22.69
CA ARG A 245 13.25 15.05 21.68
C ARG A 245 13.84 13.90 20.87
N PHE A 246 13.79 14.05 19.55
CA PHE A 246 14.36 13.12 18.58
C PHE A 246 15.48 13.77 17.76
N GLU A 247 16.33 12.95 17.17
CA GLU A 247 17.33 13.33 16.19
C GLU A 247 17.20 12.47 14.94
N TYR A 248 17.46 13.06 13.77
CA TYR A 248 17.50 12.34 12.50
C TYR A 248 18.96 11.95 12.19
N ALA A 249 19.41 10.91 12.88
CA ALA A 249 20.82 10.52 12.93
C ALA A 249 21.12 9.31 12.04
N ALA A 250 22.35 9.23 11.56
CA ALA A 250 22.86 8.10 10.80
C ALA A 250 22.94 6.85 11.69
N GLN A 251 22.18 5.81 11.33
CA GLN A 251 22.15 4.53 12.03
C GLN A 251 22.86 3.44 11.22
N PRO A 252 23.39 2.39 11.88
CA PRO A 252 23.92 1.22 11.19
C PRO A 252 22.91 0.64 10.21
N LYS A 253 23.37 0.26 9.02
CA LYS A 253 22.55 -0.39 7.99
C LYS A 253 21.83 -1.63 8.56
N GLY A 254 20.53 -1.73 8.30
CA GLY A 254 19.69 -2.83 8.81
C GLY A 254 19.04 -2.57 10.18
N THR A 255 19.38 -1.47 10.87
CA THR A 255 18.61 -1.01 12.04
C THR A 255 17.16 -0.78 11.60
N LYS A 256 16.15 -1.22 12.34
CA LYS A 256 14.74 -0.95 11.96
C LYS A 256 14.21 0.27 12.71
N GLN A 257 13.37 1.08 12.05
CA GLN A 257 12.78 2.26 12.70
C GLN A 257 11.87 1.84 13.87
N GLU A 258 11.18 0.71 13.72
CA GLU A 258 10.32 0.11 14.74
C GLU A 258 11.11 -0.24 16.00
N ALA A 259 12.33 -0.75 15.88
CA ALA A 259 13.18 -1.08 17.03
C ALA A 259 13.61 0.19 17.80
N LEU A 260 13.87 1.29 17.09
CA LEU A 260 14.19 2.58 17.71
C LEU A 260 12.97 3.16 18.43
N VAL A 261 11.77 3.01 17.84
CA VAL A 261 10.50 3.40 18.48
C VAL A 261 10.27 2.58 19.74
N THR A 262 10.41 1.26 19.71
CA THR A 262 10.26 0.40 20.91
C THR A 262 11.20 0.85 22.03
N LYS A 263 12.49 1.06 21.72
CA LYS A 263 13.47 1.55 22.69
C LYS A 263 13.11 2.94 23.23
N ALA A 264 12.61 3.83 22.39
CA ALA A 264 12.17 5.16 22.81
C ALA A 264 10.95 5.08 23.75
N VAL A 265 9.96 4.23 23.45
CA VAL A 265 8.80 4.00 24.32
C VAL A 265 9.24 3.50 25.69
N GLU A 266 10.11 2.49 25.75
CA GLU A 266 10.65 1.96 27.01
C GLU A 266 11.36 3.04 27.82
N THR A 267 12.22 3.84 27.16
CA THR A 267 13.00 4.91 27.81
C THR A 267 12.09 6.01 28.36
N VAL A 268 11.12 6.47 27.55
CA VAL A 268 10.20 7.55 27.93
C VAL A 268 9.27 7.09 29.05
N LEU A 269 8.70 5.87 28.98
CA LEU A 269 7.83 5.35 30.03
C LEU A 269 8.60 5.01 31.32
N ALA A 270 9.92 4.80 31.24
CA ALA A 270 10.77 4.60 32.40
C ALA A 270 11.11 5.90 33.14
N ASP A 271 10.97 7.07 32.48
CA ASP A 271 11.30 8.38 33.03
C ASP A 271 10.49 8.73 34.29
N SER A 272 11.14 9.41 35.23
CA SER A 272 10.56 9.72 36.54
C SER A 272 9.38 10.70 36.46
N ALA A 273 9.46 11.73 35.62
CA ALA A 273 8.38 12.68 35.43
C ALA A 273 7.20 12.02 34.71
N VAL A 274 7.50 11.19 33.71
CA VAL A 274 6.48 10.43 32.96
C VAL A 274 5.74 9.45 33.87
N LYS A 275 6.44 8.67 34.69
CA LYS A 275 5.82 7.76 35.68
C LYS A 275 4.95 8.51 36.70
N ALA A 276 5.37 9.69 37.11
CA ALA A 276 4.64 10.45 38.13
C ALA A 276 3.35 11.09 37.58
N ARG A 277 3.35 11.54 36.32
CA ARG A 277 2.30 12.46 35.82
C ARG A 277 1.72 12.09 34.47
N TRP A 278 2.41 11.31 33.63
CA TRP A 278 2.02 11.07 32.23
C TRP A 278 1.63 9.61 31.96
N LEU A 279 1.06 8.93 32.96
CA LEU A 279 0.65 7.52 32.90
C LEU A 279 -0.28 7.18 31.73
N ALA A 280 -1.05 8.14 31.23
CA ALA A 280 -1.91 7.99 30.06
C ALA A 280 -1.14 7.53 28.80
N LEU A 281 0.15 7.88 28.70
CA LEU A 281 1.02 7.44 27.60
C LEU A 281 1.17 5.92 27.53
N GLY A 282 1.05 5.22 28.66
CA GLY A 282 1.09 3.76 28.75
C GLY A 282 -0.25 3.06 28.51
N GLN A 283 -1.34 3.81 28.28
CA GLN A 283 -2.65 3.20 27.98
C GLN A 283 -2.59 2.41 26.68
N ARG A 284 -3.38 1.33 26.60
CA ARG A 284 -3.43 0.48 25.40
C ARG A 284 -4.15 1.20 24.27
N ALA A 285 -3.52 1.21 23.10
CA ALA A 285 -4.07 1.65 21.83
C ALA A 285 -3.84 0.55 20.78
N PRO A 286 -4.49 -0.62 20.91
CA PRO A 286 -4.15 -1.83 20.16
C PRO A 286 -4.36 -1.71 18.64
N THR A 287 -3.66 -2.54 17.88
CA THR A 287 -3.95 -2.85 16.47
C THR A 287 -4.11 -4.35 16.28
N GLU A 288 -4.57 -4.77 15.09
CA GLU A 288 -4.60 -6.18 14.71
C GLU A 288 -3.21 -6.83 14.80
N LYS A 289 -2.15 -6.09 14.45
CA LYS A 289 -0.77 -6.58 14.45
C LYS A 289 -0.09 -6.49 15.82
N ASN A 290 -0.46 -5.51 16.65
CA ASN A 290 0.11 -5.29 17.97
C ASN A 290 -0.98 -4.98 19.02
N PRO A 291 -1.49 -6.00 19.73
CA PRO A 291 -2.50 -5.84 20.78
C PRO A 291 -2.00 -5.12 22.04
N GLN A 292 -0.67 -5.05 22.24
CA GLN A 292 -0.05 -4.41 23.41
C GLN A 292 0.44 -2.99 23.10
N ARG A 293 0.19 -2.48 21.88
CA ARG A 293 0.63 -1.14 21.46
C ARG A 293 0.12 -0.10 22.45
N THR A 294 1.03 0.75 22.93
CA THR A 294 0.67 1.86 23.84
C THR A 294 0.25 3.11 23.06
N LEU A 295 -0.40 4.06 23.74
CA LEU A 295 -0.73 5.36 23.18
C LEU A 295 0.53 6.10 22.71
N LEU A 296 1.60 6.05 23.50
CA LEU A 296 2.88 6.64 23.11
C LEU A 296 3.46 5.96 21.86
N GLU A 297 3.47 4.63 21.82
CA GLU A 297 3.98 3.88 20.66
C GLU A 297 3.21 4.22 19.37
N LYS A 298 1.88 4.38 19.45
CA LYS A 298 1.06 4.87 18.34
C LYS A 298 1.60 6.21 17.83
N HIS A 299 1.67 7.22 18.70
CA HIS A 299 2.08 8.56 18.28
C HIS A 299 3.53 8.65 17.80
N LEU A 300 4.45 7.88 18.39
CA LEU A 300 5.84 7.79 17.92
C LEU A 300 5.94 7.10 16.54
N SER A 301 5.14 6.06 16.31
CA SER A 301 5.09 5.39 15.01
C SER A 301 4.50 6.31 13.95
N ASP A 302 3.41 7.00 14.24
CA ASP A 302 2.79 8.00 13.36
C ASP A 302 3.79 9.10 13.00
N TYR A 303 4.49 9.64 14.01
CA TYR A 303 5.49 10.69 13.82
C TYR A 303 6.65 10.24 12.93
N THR A 304 7.20 9.06 13.17
CA THR A 304 8.35 8.57 12.41
C THR A 304 7.93 8.17 10.99
N THR A 305 6.86 7.40 10.81
CA THR A 305 6.36 6.97 9.50
C THR A 305 5.93 8.15 8.63
N LYS A 306 5.23 9.14 9.22
CA LYS A 306 4.83 10.35 8.48
C LYS A 306 6.04 11.07 7.89
N ASN A 307 7.19 11.05 8.58
CA ASN A 307 8.38 11.78 8.18
C ASN A 307 9.37 10.97 7.34
N THR A 308 9.30 9.64 7.30
CA THR A 308 10.23 8.78 6.53
C THR A 308 9.71 8.28 5.18
N ALA A 309 8.44 8.54 4.84
CA ALA A 309 7.83 7.98 3.63
C ALA A 309 7.72 8.99 2.49
N ASP A 310 8.23 8.60 1.33
CA ASP A 310 8.00 9.27 0.06
C ASP A 310 6.61 8.91 -0.49
N TYR A 311 5.83 9.90 -0.91
CA TYR A 311 4.50 9.66 -1.48
C TYR A 311 4.47 10.04 -2.95
N PHE A 312 3.98 9.10 -3.76
CA PHE A 312 3.71 9.32 -5.18
C PHE A 312 2.20 9.30 -5.41
N ILE A 313 1.65 10.42 -5.84
CA ILE A 313 0.22 10.56 -6.11
C ILE A 313 0.03 10.59 -7.61
N HIS A 314 -0.57 9.53 -8.15
CA HIS A 314 -0.82 9.43 -9.58
C HIS A 314 -1.84 10.50 -10.03
N LYS A 315 -1.54 11.27 -11.07
CA LYS A 315 -2.44 12.31 -11.62
C LYS A 315 -3.75 11.72 -12.12
N ASP A 316 -3.65 10.60 -12.83
CA ASP A 316 -4.78 9.81 -13.33
C ASP A 316 -4.51 8.30 -13.11
N LEU A 317 -4.74 7.83 -11.88
CA LEU A 317 -4.56 6.41 -11.54
C LEU A 317 -5.50 5.51 -12.38
N GLY A 318 -6.73 5.98 -12.65
CA GLY A 318 -7.72 5.23 -13.40
C GLY A 318 -7.29 4.98 -14.85
N GLY A 319 -6.80 6.01 -15.54
CA GLY A 319 -6.24 5.88 -16.88
C GLY A 319 -5.00 5.00 -16.92
N PHE A 320 -4.09 5.14 -15.94
CA PHE A 320 -2.92 4.26 -15.81
C PHE A 320 -3.32 2.79 -15.72
N LEU A 321 -4.18 2.43 -14.74
CA LEU A 321 -4.58 1.05 -14.51
C LEU A 321 -5.29 0.44 -15.73
N ARG A 322 -6.13 1.21 -16.44
CA ARG A 322 -6.79 0.73 -17.66
C ARG A 322 -5.80 0.46 -18.80
N ARG A 323 -4.82 1.34 -19.01
CA ARG A 323 -3.79 1.15 -20.06
C ARG A 323 -2.92 -0.07 -19.76
N GLU A 324 -2.47 -0.22 -18.52
CA GLU A 324 -1.65 -1.37 -18.12
C GLU A 324 -2.46 -2.66 -18.12
N LEU A 325 -3.75 -2.61 -17.77
CA LEU A 325 -4.64 -3.78 -17.85
C LEU A 325 -4.81 -4.25 -19.29
N ASP A 326 -5.04 -3.34 -20.23
CA ASP A 326 -5.15 -3.67 -21.66
C ASP A 326 -3.86 -4.31 -22.19
N PHE A 327 -2.70 -3.75 -21.85
CA PHE A 327 -1.40 -4.34 -22.19
C PHE A 327 -1.21 -5.73 -21.57
N TYR A 328 -1.55 -5.88 -20.29
CA TYR A 328 -1.47 -7.15 -19.57
C TYR A 328 -2.35 -8.23 -20.22
N ILE A 329 -3.60 -7.91 -20.56
CA ILE A 329 -4.52 -8.84 -21.23
C ILE A 329 -3.95 -9.29 -22.58
N LYS A 330 -3.48 -8.35 -23.41
CA LYS A 330 -2.94 -8.65 -24.74
C LYS A 330 -1.72 -9.59 -24.68
N LYS A 331 -0.80 -9.33 -23.75
CA LYS A 331 0.45 -10.09 -23.62
C LYS A 331 0.31 -11.39 -22.84
N ALA A 332 -0.35 -11.35 -21.67
CA ALA A 332 -0.36 -12.47 -20.73
C ALA A 332 -1.53 -13.44 -20.94
N LEU A 333 -2.67 -12.96 -21.47
CA LEU A 333 -3.86 -13.80 -21.67
C LEU A 333 -4.06 -14.21 -23.13
N LEU A 334 -3.92 -13.26 -24.05
CA LEU A 334 -4.30 -13.48 -25.44
C LEU A 334 -3.16 -14.01 -26.33
N HIS A 335 -1.91 -14.07 -25.85
CA HIS A 335 -0.72 -14.42 -26.65
C HIS A 335 -0.69 -13.74 -28.03
N LYS A 336 -1.27 -12.54 -28.15
CA LYS A 336 -1.24 -11.79 -29.41
C LYS A 336 0.06 -11.00 -29.46
N PRO A 337 0.87 -11.11 -30.53
CA PRO A 337 2.00 -10.21 -30.70
C PRO A 337 1.47 -8.76 -30.70
N CYS A 338 1.99 -7.92 -29.79
CA CYS A 338 1.70 -6.48 -29.86
C CYS A 338 2.29 -6.00 -31.19
N PRO A 339 1.54 -5.26 -32.01
CA PRO A 339 2.14 -4.52 -33.11
C PRO A 339 3.19 -3.53 -32.55
N PRO A 340 4.18 -3.13 -33.36
CA PRO A 340 5.36 -2.38 -32.91
C PRO A 340 5.09 -0.99 -32.29
N ASN A 341 3.84 -0.52 -32.26
CA ASN A 341 3.45 0.81 -31.77
C ASN A 341 2.64 0.74 -30.45
N CYS A 342 2.95 -0.22 -29.57
CA CYS A 342 2.52 -0.28 -28.17
C CYS A 342 3.68 0.13 -27.23
#